data_AF-A0A9W9YH74-F1
#
_entry.id   AF-A0A9W9YH74-F1
#
_cell.length_a   1.000
_cell.length_b   1.000
_cell.length_c   1.000
_cell.angle_alpha   90.00
_cell.angle_beta   90.00
_cell.angle_gamma   90.00
#
_symmetry.space_group_name_H-M   'P 1'
#
loop_
_entity.id
_entity.type
_entity.pdbx_description
1 polymer ?
#
loop_
_entity_poly.entity_id
_entity_poly.type
_entity_poly.pdbx_seq_one_letter_code
_entity_poly.pdbx_strand_id
1 'polypeptide(L)'
;MGGKSLKQANVKNIIINTLDIHVHESHEDDKIHTIEELFPIGSQCFMLASPYYGASGEVIEIDVKQSRVRVQLHVPVEPDISSVIDRHQALTLHYLPAYVVAKKLGITPNLLSRITGSFLISHGSSTDASGGGKKLDIGLNMKFSKQNKEVLGFARRTEEGGWTFSPTARKTIAEYLKKFPQLFESLARMPSNDRCFAKDLDTDDNG
;
A
#
# COMPACT_ATOMS: atom_id res chain seq x y z
N MET A 1 20.02 -13.96 23.68
CA MET A 1 21.36 -13.36 23.88
C MET A 1 21.97 -13.16 22.50
N GLY A 2 22.06 -11.92 22.02
CA GLY A 2 22.75 -11.62 20.75
C GLY A 2 24.25 -11.84 20.94
N GLY A 3 24.86 -12.72 20.14
CA GLY A 3 26.28 -13.01 20.21
C GLY A 3 27.08 -11.95 19.45
N LYS A 4 28.07 -11.33 20.11
CA LYS A 4 29.09 -10.55 19.39
C LYS A 4 29.98 -11.52 18.63
N SER A 5 30.02 -11.43 17.30
CA SER A 5 30.89 -12.27 16.46
C SER A 5 32.01 -11.42 15.86
N LEU A 6 33.24 -11.69 16.26
CA LEU A 6 34.44 -11.10 15.67
C LEU A 6 34.66 -11.74 14.30
N LYS A 7 34.51 -10.99 13.20
CA LYS A 7 34.68 -11.51 11.84
C LYS A 7 35.62 -10.64 11.03
N GLN A 8 36.53 -11.30 10.30
CA GLN A 8 37.35 -10.61 9.31
C GLN A 8 36.52 -10.44 8.04
N ALA A 9 36.50 -9.25 7.48
CA ALA A 9 35.76 -8.96 6.27
C ALA A 9 36.71 -8.37 5.21
N ASN A 10 36.41 -8.62 3.94
CA ASN A 10 37.12 -7.94 2.87
C ASN A 10 36.54 -6.52 2.77
N VAL A 11 37.38 -5.54 2.46
CA VAL A 11 36.99 -4.14 2.22
C VAL A 11 35.84 -4.03 1.22
N LYS A 12 35.85 -4.87 0.17
CA LYS A 12 34.78 -4.91 -0.84
C LYS A 12 33.40 -5.35 -0.29
N ASN A 13 33.37 -5.93 0.91
CA ASN A 13 32.17 -6.49 1.50
C ASN A 13 31.59 -5.60 2.61
N ILE A 14 32.08 -4.37 2.74
CA ILE A 14 31.73 -3.45 3.83
C ILE A 14 31.45 -2.05 3.27
N ILE A 15 30.41 -1.40 3.78
CA ILE A 15 30.15 0.03 3.54
C ILE A 15 30.17 0.75 4.90
N ILE A 16 30.83 1.90 4.98
CA ILE A 16 30.77 2.79 6.14
C ILE A 16 29.48 3.61 6.14
N ASN A 17 28.93 3.88 7.32
CA ASN A 17 27.86 4.85 7.46
C ASN A 17 28.48 6.25 7.40
N THR A 18 28.70 6.80 6.20
CA THR A 18 28.94 8.24 6.05
C THR A 18 27.62 8.94 6.37
N LEU A 19 27.64 9.74 7.44
CA LEU A 19 26.54 10.62 7.84
C LEU A 19 26.33 11.69 6.77
N ASP A 20 25.74 11.33 5.63
CA ASP A 20 24.88 12.16 4.77
C ASP A 20 24.61 11.40 3.46
N ILE A 21 23.35 11.04 3.21
CA ILE A 21 22.89 10.69 1.86
C ILE A 21 22.54 11.98 1.13
N HIS A 22 23.53 12.86 0.92
CA HIS A 22 23.38 13.94 -0.04
C HIS A 22 23.58 13.33 -1.43
N VAL A 23 22.50 13.17 -2.18
CA VAL A 23 22.44 12.60 -3.56
C VAL A 23 23.02 13.60 -4.59
N HIS A 24 24.12 14.28 -4.25
CA HIS A 24 24.85 15.17 -5.14
C HIS A 24 26.33 15.21 -4.75
N GLU A 25 27.04 14.09 -4.95
CA GLU A 25 28.50 14.12 -5.05
C GLU A 25 28.86 14.54 -6.47
N SER A 26 29.06 15.84 -6.67
CA SER A 26 29.86 16.35 -7.78
C SER A 26 31.30 15.85 -7.59
N HIS A 27 31.69 14.86 -8.39
CA HIS A 27 33.01 14.22 -8.41
C HIS A 27 34.15 15.17 -8.79
N GLU A 28 34.44 16.20 -8.00
CA GLU A 28 35.57 17.09 -8.29
C GLU A 28 36.57 17.31 -7.14
N ASP A 29 36.39 16.85 -5.90
CA ASP A 29 37.42 17.11 -4.87
C ASP A 29 37.56 16.13 -3.67
N ASP A 30 37.16 14.86 -3.78
CA ASP A 30 37.44 13.87 -2.72
C ASP A 30 38.74 13.12 -2.97
N LYS A 31 39.83 13.75 -2.52
CA LYS A 31 41.16 13.13 -2.38
C LYS A 31 41.18 12.12 -1.21
N ILE A 32 40.37 11.07 -1.30
CA ILE A 32 40.49 9.93 -0.39
C ILE A 32 41.65 9.08 -0.89
N HIS A 33 42.73 9.03 -0.12
CA HIS A 33 43.99 8.47 -0.60
C HIS A 33 44.33 7.12 0.03
N THR A 34 43.72 6.75 1.15
CA THR A 34 44.11 5.53 1.89
C THR A 34 42.92 4.78 2.50
N ILE A 35 43.09 3.47 2.69
CA ILE A 35 42.06 2.60 3.31
C ILE A 35 41.75 3.04 4.76
N GLU A 36 42.72 3.63 5.45
CA GLU A 36 42.57 4.11 6.83
C GLU A 36 41.63 5.32 6.92
N GLU A 37 41.67 6.19 5.93
CA GLU A 37 40.77 7.34 5.80
C GLU A 37 39.35 6.90 5.43
N LEU A 38 39.23 5.85 4.61
CA LEU A 38 37.94 5.31 4.18
C LEU A 38 37.29 4.43 5.26
N PHE A 39 38.05 3.73 6.10
CA PHE A 39 37.50 2.85 7.13
C PHE A 39 38.11 3.12 8.50
N PRO A 40 37.93 4.32 9.08
CA PRO A 40 38.56 4.66 10.35
C PRO A 40 38.12 3.71 11.46
N ILE A 41 39.06 3.37 12.35
CA ILE A 41 38.77 2.51 13.50
C ILE A 41 37.70 3.18 14.38
N GLY A 42 36.71 2.40 14.80
CA GLY A 42 35.53 2.87 15.53
C GLY A 42 34.38 3.32 14.63
N SER A 43 34.56 3.37 13.31
CA SER A 43 33.46 3.72 12.40
C SER A 43 32.40 2.62 12.32
N GLN A 44 31.14 3.05 12.22
CA GLN A 44 30.04 2.15 11.95
C GLN A 44 30.05 1.70 10.50
N CYS A 45 29.84 0.41 10.29
CA CYS A 45 29.82 -0.19 8.98
C CYS A 45 28.70 -1.23 8.84
N PHE A 46 28.38 -1.61 7.61
CA PHE A 46 27.39 -2.62 7.25
C PHE A 46 28.00 -3.67 6.35
N MET A 47 27.68 -4.94 6.59
CA MET A 47 28.16 -6.05 5.78
C MET A 47 27.30 -6.24 4.52
N LEU A 48 27.94 -6.36 3.37
CA LEU A 48 27.31 -6.63 2.06
C LEU A 48 27.42 -8.08 1.60
N ALA A 49 28.13 -8.92 2.35
CA ALA A 49 28.36 -10.31 1.98
C ALA A 49 27.51 -11.27 2.82
N SER A 50 27.08 -12.35 2.18
CA SER A 50 26.51 -13.51 2.88
C SER A 50 27.56 -14.12 3.83
N PRO A 51 27.18 -14.56 5.05
CA PRO A 51 25.81 -14.73 5.55
C PRO A 51 25.27 -13.55 6.38
N TYR A 52 25.98 -12.42 6.49
CA TYR A 52 25.61 -11.33 7.40
C TYR A 52 25.18 -10.06 6.66
N TYR A 53 24.53 -10.22 5.50
CA TYR A 53 24.08 -9.08 4.70
C TYR A 53 23.18 -8.14 5.53
N GLY A 54 23.49 -6.84 5.52
CA GLY A 54 22.78 -5.83 6.29
C GLY A 54 23.11 -5.79 7.79
N ALA A 55 23.94 -6.69 8.31
CA ALA A 55 24.36 -6.64 9.71
C ALA A 55 25.26 -5.41 9.94
N SER A 56 24.96 -4.65 10.99
CA SER A 56 25.79 -3.53 11.41
C SER A 56 27.00 -4.02 12.20
N GLY A 57 28.07 -3.23 12.18
CA GLY A 57 29.28 -3.51 12.94
C GLY A 57 30.16 -2.28 13.08
N GLU A 58 31.31 -2.50 13.72
CA GLU A 58 32.31 -1.47 13.99
C GLU A 58 33.67 -1.90 13.46
N VAL A 59 34.41 -0.99 12.83
CA VAL A 59 35.78 -1.25 12.39
C VAL A 59 36.70 -1.35 13.61
N ILE A 60 37.36 -2.48 13.79
CA ILE A 60 38.29 -2.70 14.92
C ILE A 60 39.73 -2.51 14.48
N GLU A 61 40.07 -2.96 13.26
CA GLU A 61 41.45 -2.95 12.79
C GLU A 61 41.53 -2.92 11.27
N ILE A 62 42.61 -2.32 10.77
CA ILE A 62 42.91 -2.20 9.36
C ILE A 62 44.28 -2.83 9.11
N ASP A 63 44.33 -3.86 8.28
CA ASP A 63 45.57 -4.43 7.77
C ASP A 63 45.88 -3.79 6.41
N VAL A 64 46.68 -2.73 6.44
CA VAL A 64 47.09 -1.98 5.24
C VAL A 64 47.87 -2.85 4.26
N LYS A 65 48.70 -3.78 4.76
CA LYS A 65 49.54 -4.65 3.91
C LYS A 65 48.71 -5.61 3.09
N GLN A 66 47.61 -6.11 3.66
CA GLN A 66 46.69 -7.01 2.99
C GLN A 66 45.47 -6.30 2.37
N SER A 67 45.33 -4.98 2.59
CA SER A 67 44.13 -4.22 2.22
C SER A 67 42.85 -4.86 2.77
N ARG A 68 42.86 -5.23 4.07
CA ARG A 68 41.74 -5.89 4.76
C ARG A 68 41.31 -5.11 5.99
N VAL A 69 40.01 -5.07 6.25
CA VAL A 69 39.43 -4.40 7.41
C VAL A 69 38.73 -5.42 8.30
N ARG A 70 39.09 -5.47 9.57
CA ARG A 70 38.46 -6.34 10.57
C ARG A 70 37.35 -5.58 11.26
N VAL A 71 36.17 -6.21 11.31
CA VAL A 71 34.96 -5.60 11.84
C VAL A 71 34.37 -6.46 12.96
N GLN A 72 33.84 -5.81 13.99
CA GLN A 72 33.00 -6.47 14.97
C GLN A 72 31.56 -6.38 14.48
N LEU A 73 30.98 -7.49 14.01
CA LEU A 73 29.60 -7.50 13.59
C LEU A 73 28.67 -7.71 14.78
N HIS A 74 27.62 -6.91 14.83
CA HIS A 74 26.47 -7.09 15.68
C HIS A 74 25.38 -7.81 14.87
N VAL A 75 25.26 -9.12 15.07
CA VAL A 75 24.30 -9.96 14.36
C VAL A 75 23.12 -10.27 15.29
N PRO A 76 21.99 -9.54 15.15
CA PRO A 76 20.78 -9.88 15.90
C PRO A 76 20.22 -11.23 15.42
N VAL A 77 19.46 -11.90 16.28
CA VAL A 77 18.66 -13.06 15.87
C VAL A 77 17.47 -12.57 15.08
N GLU A 78 17.25 -13.11 13.89
CA GLU A 78 16.08 -12.76 13.08
C GLU A 78 14.79 -13.24 13.76
N PRO A 79 13.76 -12.38 13.87
CA PRO A 79 12.48 -12.79 14.40
C PRO A 79 11.79 -13.76 13.43
N ASP A 80 11.20 -14.82 13.97
CA ASP A 80 10.38 -15.73 13.16
C ASP A 80 9.07 -15.02 12.76
N ILE A 81 8.96 -14.69 11.47
CA ILE A 81 7.79 -14.05 10.86
C ILE A 81 6.92 -15.03 10.05
N SER A 82 7.21 -16.34 10.11
CA SER A 82 6.49 -17.37 9.32
C SER A 82 4.98 -17.32 9.55
N SER A 83 4.56 -17.20 10.82
CA SER A 83 3.14 -17.08 11.18
C SER A 83 2.45 -15.83 10.59
N VAL A 84 3.18 -14.73 10.45
CA VAL A 84 2.67 -13.49 9.85
C VAL A 84 2.54 -13.65 8.33
N ILE A 85 3.51 -14.32 7.69
CA ILE A 85 3.49 -14.65 6.26
C ILE A 85 2.28 -15.54 5.95
N ASP A 86 2.08 -16.62 6.71
CA ASP A 86 0.97 -17.55 6.52
C ASP A 86 -0.38 -16.84 6.66
N ARG A 87 -0.52 -16.00 7.70
CA ARG A 87 -1.72 -15.20 7.91
C ARG A 87 -1.97 -14.22 6.76
N HIS A 88 -0.93 -13.56 6.26
CA HIS A 88 -1.04 -12.62 5.14
C HIS A 88 -1.50 -13.32 3.86
N GLN A 89 -0.96 -14.51 3.57
CA GLN A 89 -1.35 -15.32 2.43
C GLN A 89 -2.81 -15.77 2.54
N ALA A 90 -3.21 -16.29 3.72
CA ALA A 90 -4.59 -16.69 3.98
C ALA A 90 -5.57 -15.52 3.75
N LEU A 91 -5.27 -14.33 4.27
CA LEU A 91 -6.11 -13.14 4.06
C LEU A 91 -6.20 -12.71 2.59
N THR A 92 -5.11 -12.83 1.83
CA THR A 92 -5.08 -12.46 0.42
C THR A 92 -5.91 -13.40 -0.45
N LEU A 93 -5.94 -14.70 -0.16
CA LEU A 93 -6.79 -15.69 -0.86
C LEU A 93 -8.30 -15.41 -0.76
N HIS A 94 -8.72 -14.62 0.23
CA HIS A 94 -10.13 -14.32 0.45
C HIS A 94 -10.66 -13.10 -0.32
N TYR A 95 -9.78 -12.40 -1.04
CA TYR A 95 -10.19 -11.29 -1.91
C TYR A 95 -10.80 -11.83 -3.20
N LEU A 96 -11.97 -11.32 -3.55
CA LEU A 96 -12.68 -11.72 -4.77
C LEU A 96 -12.69 -10.59 -5.79
N PRO A 97 -12.51 -10.89 -7.09
CA PRO A 97 -12.68 -9.90 -8.14
C PRO A 97 -14.08 -9.27 -8.15
N ALA A 98 -14.17 -8.01 -8.57
CA ALA A 98 -15.42 -7.25 -8.63
C ALA A 98 -16.56 -8.00 -9.34
N TYR A 99 -16.28 -8.66 -10.47
CA TYR A 99 -17.30 -9.41 -11.22
C TYR A 99 -17.85 -10.61 -10.42
N VAL A 100 -17.00 -11.30 -9.64
CA VAL A 100 -17.41 -12.41 -8.78
C VAL A 100 -18.28 -11.90 -7.63
N VAL A 101 -17.91 -10.77 -7.04
CA VAL A 101 -18.66 -10.13 -5.94
C VAL A 101 -20.03 -9.67 -6.44
N ALA A 102 -20.10 -9.03 -7.61
CA ALA A 102 -21.35 -8.61 -8.22
C ALA A 102 -22.29 -9.81 -8.44
N LYS A 103 -21.77 -10.90 -9.02
CA LYS A 103 -22.52 -12.16 -9.23
C LYS A 103 -23.02 -12.77 -7.91
N LYS A 104 -22.18 -12.80 -6.86
CA LYS A 104 -22.55 -13.33 -5.53
C LYS A 104 -23.62 -12.48 -4.83
N LEU A 105 -23.66 -11.17 -5.10
CA LEU A 105 -24.62 -10.24 -4.52
C LEU A 105 -25.88 -10.06 -5.40
N GLY A 106 -25.93 -10.69 -6.58
CA GLY A 106 -27.07 -10.56 -7.50
C GLY A 106 -27.23 -9.18 -8.12
N ILE A 107 -26.14 -8.39 -8.21
CA ILE A 107 -26.17 -7.02 -8.76
C ILE A 107 -25.33 -6.91 -10.03
N THR A 108 -25.57 -5.86 -10.81
CA THR A 108 -24.76 -5.57 -12.00
C THR A 108 -23.37 -5.06 -11.59
N PRO A 109 -22.29 -5.36 -12.36
CA PRO A 109 -20.96 -4.83 -12.09
C PRO A 109 -20.92 -3.29 -12.08
N ASN A 110 -21.77 -2.64 -12.88
CA ASN A 110 -21.90 -1.19 -12.89
C ASN A 110 -22.43 -0.66 -11.54
N LEU A 111 -23.51 -1.25 -11.03
CA LEU A 111 -24.08 -0.87 -9.73
C LEU A 111 -23.06 -1.08 -8.60
N LEU A 112 -22.36 -2.22 -8.60
CA LEU A 112 -21.26 -2.46 -7.65
C LEU A 112 -20.20 -1.36 -7.73
N SER A 113 -19.77 -0.98 -8.93
CA SER A 113 -18.75 0.06 -9.13
C SER A 113 -19.16 1.42 -8.58
N ARG A 114 -20.45 1.79 -8.73
CA ARG A 114 -21.02 3.05 -8.21
C ARG A 114 -21.10 3.02 -6.69
N ILE A 115 -21.71 1.97 -6.13
CA ILE A 115 -21.89 1.82 -4.68
C ILE A 115 -20.57 1.75 -3.93
N THR A 116 -19.58 1.04 -4.48
CA THR A 116 -18.26 0.89 -3.83
C THR A 116 -17.34 2.08 -4.01
N GLY A 117 -17.62 2.95 -4.99
CA GLY A 117 -16.92 4.22 -5.19
C GLY A 117 -17.61 5.39 -4.48
N SER A 118 -17.32 6.60 -4.95
CA SER A 118 -18.07 7.81 -4.60
C SER A 118 -19.31 7.88 -5.48
N PHE A 119 -20.48 8.05 -4.85
CA PHE A 119 -21.76 8.10 -5.53
C PHE A 119 -22.53 9.35 -5.12
N LEU A 120 -22.45 10.37 -5.98
CA LEU A 120 -22.97 11.71 -5.72
C LEU A 120 -24.42 11.86 -6.21
N ILE A 121 -25.32 12.22 -5.32
CA ILE A 121 -26.70 12.63 -5.63
C ILE A 121 -26.77 14.15 -5.59
N SER A 122 -27.41 14.75 -6.60
CA SER A 122 -27.64 16.20 -6.63
C SER A 122 -29.08 16.54 -6.18
N HIS A 123 -29.21 17.51 -5.28
CA HIS A 123 -30.51 18.05 -4.89
C HIS A 123 -30.95 19.12 -5.92
N GLY A 124 -31.64 18.69 -6.99
CA GLY A 124 -32.10 19.56 -8.08
C GLY A 124 -32.98 18.80 -9.09
N SER A 125 -33.64 19.52 -10.01
CA SER A 125 -34.39 18.94 -11.13
C SER A 125 -33.48 18.81 -12.36
N SER A 126 -33.77 17.87 -13.27
CA SER A 126 -33.09 17.79 -14.58
C SER A 126 -33.24 19.07 -15.43
N THR A 127 -34.15 19.96 -15.04
CA THR A 127 -34.45 21.25 -15.69
C THR A 127 -33.56 22.41 -15.21
N ASP A 128 -32.84 22.24 -14.10
CA ASP A 128 -32.02 23.31 -13.52
C ASP A 128 -30.62 23.26 -14.12
N ALA A 129 -30.42 24.00 -15.22
CA ALA A 129 -29.15 24.13 -15.92
C ALA A 129 -28.04 24.83 -15.11
N SER A 130 -28.37 25.34 -13.91
CA SER A 130 -27.41 25.89 -12.95
C SER A 130 -26.92 24.76 -12.03
N GLY A 131 -25.74 24.23 -12.32
CA GLY A 131 -25.08 23.15 -11.58
C GLY A 131 -24.64 23.46 -10.13
N GLY A 132 -25.42 24.27 -9.40
CA GLY A 132 -25.16 24.74 -8.03
C GLY A 132 -25.91 24.01 -6.92
N GLY A 133 -26.63 22.92 -7.22
CA GLY A 133 -27.26 22.09 -6.19
C GLY A 133 -26.22 21.40 -5.29
N LYS A 134 -26.45 21.35 -3.98
CA LYS A 134 -25.60 20.60 -3.04
C LYS A 134 -25.57 19.13 -3.46
N LYS A 135 -24.36 18.59 -3.63
CA LYS A 135 -24.12 17.17 -3.92
C LYS A 135 -23.89 16.42 -2.62
N LEU A 136 -24.58 15.30 -2.44
CA LEU A 136 -24.42 14.41 -1.30
C LEU A 136 -23.79 13.09 -1.78
N ASP A 137 -22.68 12.69 -1.15
CA ASP A 137 -22.09 11.38 -1.41
C ASP A 137 -22.76 10.32 -0.54
N ILE A 138 -23.35 9.33 -1.20
CA ILE A 138 -23.94 8.16 -0.54
C ILE A 138 -23.17 6.87 -0.89
N GLY A 139 -22.04 6.97 -1.59
CA GLY A 139 -21.18 5.85 -1.88
C GLY A 139 -20.48 5.32 -0.64
N LEU A 140 -20.18 4.02 -0.64
CA LEU A 140 -19.41 3.38 0.43
C LEU A 140 -17.93 3.79 0.41
N ASN A 141 -17.46 4.44 -0.66
CA ASN A 141 -16.12 5.03 -0.74
C ASN A 141 -14.99 4.05 -0.39
N MET A 142 -15.14 2.78 -0.79
CA MET A 142 -14.15 1.73 -0.59
C MET A 142 -13.02 1.81 -1.63
N LYS A 143 -13.31 2.39 -2.80
CA LYS A 143 -12.35 2.61 -3.89
C LYS A 143 -12.38 4.04 -4.41
N PHE A 144 -11.22 4.60 -4.70
CA PHE A 144 -11.08 5.94 -5.30
C PHE A 144 -10.26 5.84 -6.59
N SER A 145 -10.90 5.41 -7.68
CA SER A 145 -10.19 5.10 -8.93
C SER A 145 -9.45 6.31 -9.53
N LYS A 146 -10.01 7.52 -9.43
CA LYS A 146 -9.35 8.77 -9.92
C LYS A 146 -8.10 9.15 -9.12
N GLN A 147 -8.10 8.86 -7.82
CA GLN A 147 -6.99 9.18 -6.93
C GLN A 147 -6.01 8.01 -6.77
N ASN A 148 -6.30 6.87 -7.41
CA ASN A 148 -5.60 5.61 -7.20
C ASN A 148 -5.43 5.23 -5.72
N LYS A 149 -6.49 5.43 -4.93
CA LYS A 149 -6.52 5.06 -3.50
C LYS A 149 -7.51 3.94 -3.24
N GLU A 150 -7.17 3.13 -2.25
CA GLU A 150 -7.99 2.02 -1.75
C GLU A 150 -8.16 2.11 -0.24
N VAL A 151 -9.28 1.61 0.26
CA VAL A 151 -9.50 1.47 1.70
C VAL A 151 -9.00 0.09 2.13
N LEU A 152 -7.95 0.08 2.97
CA LEU A 152 -7.32 -1.13 3.47
C LEU A 152 -8.33 -2.04 4.18
N GLY A 153 -8.22 -3.34 3.94
CA GLY A 153 -9.14 -4.33 4.49
C GLY A 153 -10.51 -4.39 3.79
N PHE A 154 -10.80 -3.51 2.82
CA PHE A 154 -12.05 -3.51 2.07
C PHE A 154 -11.84 -3.77 0.58
N ALA A 155 -11.17 -2.85 -0.12
CA ALA A 155 -10.89 -2.96 -1.54
C ALA A 155 -9.38 -3.03 -1.77
N ARG A 156 -8.97 -3.73 -2.82
CA ARG A 156 -7.58 -3.78 -3.28
C ARG A 156 -7.55 -3.66 -4.81
N ARG A 157 -6.70 -2.78 -5.33
CA ARG A 157 -6.42 -2.68 -6.76
C ARG A 157 -5.40 -3.74 -7.16
N THR A 158 -5.69 -4.51 -8.21
CA THR A 158 -4.75 -5.50 -8.75
C THR A 158 -3.72 -4.82 -9.66
N GLU A 159 -2.59 -5.49 -9.90
CA GLU A 159 -1.55 -5.00 -10.81
C GLU A 159 -2.07 -4.82 -12.25
N GLU A 160 -2.98 -5.69 -12.69
CA GLU A 160 -3.69 -5.60 -13.97
C GLU A 160 -4.70 -4.43 -14.03
N GLY A 161 -4.85 -3.67 -12.94
CA GLY A 161 -5.74 -2.50 -12.86
C GLY A 161 -7.18 -2.81 -12.44
N GLY A 162 -7.51 -4.07 -12.17
CA GLY A 162 -8.80 -4.52 -11.65
C GLY A 162 -9.03 -4.19 -10.17
N TRP A 163 -10.25 -4.42 -9.69
CA TRP A 163 -10.62 -4.25 -8.28
C TRP A 163 -11.02 -5.59 -7.67
N THR A 164 -10.48 -5.86 -6.47
CA THR A 164 -10.84 -6.99 -5.63
C THR A 164 -11.39 -6.50 -4.30
N PHE A 165 -12.27 -7.29 -3.68
CA PHE A 165 -12.92 -6.95 -2.43
C PHE A 165 -12.75 -8.06 -1.40
N SER A 166 -12.52 -7.65 -0.16
CA SER A 166 -12.41 -8.55 0.98
C SER A 166 -13.77 -9.15 1.38
N PRO A 167 -13.78 -10.20 2.24
CA PRO A 167 -15.01 -10.70 2.83
C PRO A 167 -15.78 -9.63 3.61
N THR A 168 -15.07 -8.75 4.33
CA THR A 168 -15.67 -7.65 5.10
C THR A 168 -16.37 -6.67 4.17
N ALA A 169 -15.72 -6.27 3.06
CA ALA A 169 -16.36 -5.41 2.07
C ALA A 169 -17.63 -6.02 1.50
N ARG A 170 -17.59 -7.30 1.11
CA ARG A 170 -18.78 -8.01 0.61
C ARG A 170 -19.92 -8.00 1.63
N LYS A 171 -19.63 -8.21 2.92
CA LYS A 171 -20.61 -8.17 4.00
C LYS A 171 -21.21 -6.76 4.13
N THR A 172 -20.39 -5.73 4.18
CA THR A 172 -20.84 -4.34 4.27
C THR A 172 -21.69 -3.92 3.06
N ILE A 173 -21.31 -4.34 1.84
CA ILE A 173 -22.10 -4.08 0.64
C ILE A 173 -23.46 -4.80 0.74
N ALA A 174 -23.49 -6.06 1.17
CA ALA A 174 -24.74 -6.81 1.33
C ALA A 174 -25.67 -6.17 2.37
N GLU A 175 -25.13 -5.71 3.50
CA GLU A 175 -25.89 -4.99 4.53
C GLU A 175 -26.42 -3.65 4.00
N TYR A 176 -25.61 -2.93 3.22
CA TYR A 176 -26.02 -1.67 2.61
C TYR A 176 -27.18 -1.87 1.62
N LEU A 177 -27.07 -2.88 0.74
CA LEU A 177 -28.14 -3.27 -0.19
C LEU A 177 -29.43 -3.65 0.54
N LYS A 178 -29.32 -4.43 1.62
CA LYS A 178 -30.47 -4.87 2.42
C LYS A 178 -31.15 -3.72 3.18
N LYS A 179 -30.37 -2.72 3.62
CA LYS A 179 -30.89 -1.59 4.40
C LYS A 179 -31.67 -0.59 3.54
N PHE A 180 -31.32 -0.44 2.26
CA PHE A 180 -31.93 0.51 1.35
C PHE A 180 -32.32 -0.12 0.00
N PRO A 181 -33.20 -1.12 -0.04
CA PRO A 181 -33.51 -1.86 -1.27
C PRO A 181 -34.15 -0.97 -2.35
N GLN A 182 -35.10 -0.10 -1.96
CA GLN A 182 -35.81 0.80 -2.88
C GLN A 182 -34.85 1.74 -3.64
N LEU A 183 -33.82 2.24 -2.95
CA LEU A 183 -32.77 3.07 -3.55
C LEU A 183 -32.08 2.33 -4.71
N PHE A 184 -31.69 1.07 -4.50
CA PHE A 184 -30.94 0.32 -5.50
C PHE A 184 -31.82 -0.25 -6.61
N GLU A 185 -33.10 -0.53 -6.34
CA GLU A 185 -34.08 -0.89 -7.38
C GLU A 185 -34.34 0.27 -8.33
N SER A 186 -34.46 1.50 -7.82
CA SER A 186 -34.57 2.71 -8.65
C SER A 186 -33.27 2.95 -9.43
N LEU A 187 -32.11 2.79 -8.81
CA LEU A 187 -30.81 2.95 -9.48
C LEU A 187 -30.51 1.88 -10.53
N ALA A 188 -31.04 0.66 -10.36
CA ALA A 188 -30.89 -0.40 -11.35
C ALA A 188 -31.72 -0.15 -12.62
N ARG A 189 -32.83 0.58 -12.51
CA ARG A 189 -33.68 0.99 -13.63
C ARG A 189 -33.15 2.21 -14.38
N MET A 190 -32.34 3.04 -13.72
CA MET A 190 -31.75 4.22 -14.35
C MET A 190 -30.68 3.82 -15.37
N PRO A 191 -30.62 4.51 -16.54
CA PRO A 191 -29.50 4.36 -17.46
C PRO A 191 -28.20 4.75 -16.75
N SER A 192 -27.05 4.34 -17.31
CA SER A 192 -25.70 4.52 -16.73
C SER A 192 -25.23 5.99 -16.67
N ASN A 193 -26.15 6.95 -16.61
CA ASN A 193 -25.85 8.36 -16.57
C ASN A 193 -25.33 8.76 -15.18
N ASP A 194 -24.34 9.64 -15.18
CA ASP A 194 -23.59 10.04 -13.97
C ASP A 194 -24.37 11.02 -13.09
N ARG A 195 -25.58 11.42 -13.52
CA ARG A 195 -26.45 12.38 -12.83
C ARG A 195 -27.64 11.63 -12.24
N CYS A 196 -27.60 11.40 -10.93
CA CYS A 196 -28.74 10.97 -10.15
C CYS A 196 -29.29 12.16 -9.35
N PHE A 197 -30.57 12.47 -9.55
CA PHE A 197 -31.26 13.48 -8.77
C PHE A 197 -32.02 12.83 -7.63
N ALA A 198 -32.09 13.51 -6.48
CA ALA A 198 -32.83 13.00 -5.31
C ALA A 198 -34.30 12.72 -5.65
N LYS A 199 -34.92 13.55 -6.48
CA LYS A 199 -36.32 13.41 -6.92
C LYS A 199 -36.59 12.14 -7.74
N ASP A 200 -35.58 11.58 -8.39
CA ASP A 200 -35.74 10.34 -9.17
C ASP A 200 -35.69 9.08 -8.28
N LEU A 201 -35.34 9.26 -7.00
CA LEU A 201 -35.24 8.20 -5.99
C LEU A 201 -36.44 8.18 -5.06
N ASP A 202 -37.11 9.32 -4.89
CA ASP A 202 -38.38 9.43 -4.21
C ASP A 202 -39.47 8.91 -5.15
N THR A 203 -39.90 7.66 -4.96
CA THR A 203 -41.19 7.23 -5.52
C THR A 203 -42.27 8.02 -4.79
N ASP A 204 -43.01 8.87 -5.49
CA ASP A 204 -44.20 9.54 -4.98
C ASP A 204 -45.16 8.50 -4.37
N ASP A 205 -45.08 8.31 -3.06
CA ASP A 205 -46.13 7.67 -2.26
C ASP A 205 -46.96 8.80 -1.64
N ASN A 206 -47.72 9.47 -2.50
CA ASN A 206 -48.78 10.40 -2.10
C ASN A 206 -50.05 10.00 -2.86
N GLY A 207 -50.78 9.04 -2.29
CA GLY A 207 -52.23 8.95 -2.40
C GLY A 207 -52.89 9.79 -1.32
#